data_AF-A0AAE8U7M6-F1
#
_entry.id   AF-A0AAE8U7M6-F1
#
_cell.length_a   1.000
_cell.length_b   1.000
_cell.length_c   1.000
_cell.angle_alpha   90.00
_cell.angle_beta   90.00
_cell.angle_gamma   90.00
#
_symmetry.space_group_name_H-M   'P 1'
#
loop_
_entity.id
_entity.type
_entity.pdbx_description
1 polymer ?
#
loop_
_entity_poly.entity_id
_entity_poly.type
_entity_poly.pdbx_seq_one_letter_code
_entity_poly.pdbx_strand_id
1 'polypeptide(L)'
;MNNIEYDYYKRYSALRYDLVHFTHATPYVKKQYSLKGEFLKIEDSSLYKLVSGIAEASLKINRYEILSRYQDHNNSPSTRNMHSCQLIFIIDSKIFFYDMYEDKFILLSSESQSTFLKSKIYIIGFSDILNISRYYGEFSLYLSMLDAGHVLGNIKNFLSFNKLSWQQHLSFNYSVVFNKILNIDDCVYGSFVIELERPNGELNLGHFERGIERKRIAETKFFNEIKCSKHITEIISSINNGATDFQCKQYYPIDCNFHSSVNRNSAHNMVGNFNLNSDVILNKFEVATCLSRLNKFRNLISMNKINYCILEHHQITFQNGVVWDKEVEFSKVLYNDHQFFDLNTFNKVVVFYTEDKNIVRKGLLPILLSAGELMQGFCLYAAETGNAFRPMKNHHDSYLKKLLELNDDSEINYIGVLCSSPIQQIKMTT
;
A
#
# COMPACT_ATOMS: atom_id res chain seq x y z
N MET A 1 18.57 -11.73 -8.39
CA MET A 1 17.17 -11.56 -8.83
C MET A 1 16.93 -12.44 -10.04
N ASN A 2 15.73 -12.97 -10.23
CA ASN A 2 15.38 -13.67 -11.48
C ASN A 2 15.33 -12.63 -12.61
N ASN A 3 15.94 -12.88 -13.78
CA ASN A 3 15.95 -11.93 -14.90
C ASN A 3 14.54 -11.43 -15.26
N ILE A 4 13.55 -12.30 -15.06
CA ILE A 4 12.11 -12.05 -15.25
C ILE A 4 11.60 -10.84 -14.44
N GLU A 5 12.00 -10.68 -13.18
CA GLU A 5 11.57 -9.55 -12.35
C GLU A 5 12.17 -8.22 -12.82
N TYR A 6 13.42 -8.25 -13.29
CA TYR A 6 14.06 -7.05 -13.84
C TYR A 6 13.35 -6.60 -15.11
N ASP A 7 13.12 -7.56 -16.01
CA ASP A 7 12.52 -7.32 -17.31
C ASP A 7 11.11 -6.78 -17.15
N TYR A 8 10.34 -7.34 -16.20
CA TYR A 8 9.04 -6.79 -15.79
C TYR A 8 9.18 -5.32 -15.38
N TYR A 9 10.08 -5.03 -14.44
CA TYR A 9 10.24 -3.68 -13.91
C TYR A 9 10.66 -2.67 -14.98
N LYS A 10 11.65 -2.99 -15.82
CA LYS A 10 12.09 -2.09 -16.90
C LYS A 10 10.99 -1.90 -17.95
N ARG A 11 10.26 -2.96 -18.31
CA ARG A 11 9.12 -2.88 -19.23
C ARG A 11 8.07 -1.91 -18.72
N TYR A 12 7.64 -2.05 -17.47
CA TYR A 12 6.57 -1.21 -16.93
C TYR A 12 7.03 0.18 -16.50
N SER A 13 8.30 0.37 -16.13
CA SER A 13 8.87 1.70 -15.98
C SER A 13 8.82 2.46 -17.31
N ALA A 14 9.21 1.80 -18.41
CA ALA A 14 9.24 2.40 -19.75
C ALA A 14 7.85 2.54 -20.42
N LEU A 15 6.93 1.62 -20.18
CA LEU A 15 5.64 1.49 -20.89
C LEU A 15 4.41 1.85 -20.06
N ARG A 16 4.57 2.48 -18.87
CA ARG A 16 3.43 2.93 -18.03
C ARG A 16 2.43 3.85 -18.78
N TYR A 17 2.87 4.40 -19.91
CA TYR A 17 2.18 5.36 -20.76
C TYR A 17 1.21 4.75 -21.79
N ASP A 18 1.41 3.48 -22.17
CA ASP A 18 0.71 2.82 -23.30
C ASP A 18 -0.40 1.86 -22.84
N LEU A 19 -0.82 1.95 -21.57
CA LEU A 19 -1.83 1.06 -21.01
C LEU A 19 -3.23 1.38 -21.56
N VAL A 20 -3.71 0.53 -22.47
CA VAL A 20 -5.09 0.56 -22.96
C VAL A 20 -6.05 0.21 -21.83
N HIS A 21 -6.95 1.13 -21.48
CA HIS A 21 -7.93 0.94 -20.42
C HIS A 21 -9.07 0.03 -20.87
N PHE A 22 -9.19 -1.15 -20.27
CA PHE A 22 -10.44 -1.91 -20.35
C PHE A 22 -11.46 -1.33 -19.36
N THR A 23 -12.43 -0.57 -19.87
CA THR A 23 -13.56 -0.03 -19.10
C THR A 23 -14.69 -1.07 -19.03
N HIS A 24 -14.53 -2.13 -18.24
CA HIS A 24 -15.68 -2.94 -17.86
C HIS A 24 -16.27 -2.39 -16.55
N ALA A 25 -17.46 -1.81 -16.66
CA ALA A 25 -18.16 -1.01 -15.64
C ALA A 25 -19.01 -1.84 -14.66
N THR A 26 -18.65 -3.10 -14.38
CA THR A 26 -19.33 -3.90 -13.36
C THR A 26 -18.38 -4.22 -12.21
N PRO A 27 -18.70 -3.74 -10.98
CA PRO A 27 -18.03 -4.22 -9.78
C PRO A 27 -18.19 -5.74 -9.74
N TYR A 28 -17.08 -6.46 -9.61
CA TYR A 28 -17.20 -7.84 -9.18
C TYR A 28 -17.66 -7.83 -7.72
N VAL A 29 -18.50 -8.81 -7.39
CA VAL A 29 -18.92 -9.10 -6.01
C VAL A 29 -17.68 -9.06 -5.12
N LYS A 30 -17.69 -8.17 -4.11
CA LYS A 30 -16.68 -8.11 -3.05
C LYS A 30 -16.53 -9.52 -2.47
N LYS A 31 -15.35 -10.12 -2.63
CA LYS A 31 -15.09 -11.53 -2.29
C LYS A 31 -15.13 -11.71 -0.78
N GLN A 32 -15.74 -12.80 -0.32
CA GLN A 32 -15.52 -13.34 1.03
C GLN A 32 -14.47 -14.44 0.90
N TYR A 33 -13.36 -14.34 1.64
CA TYR A 33 -12.33 -15.40 1.74
C TYR A 33 -12.75 -16.54 2.69
N SER A 34 -14.02 -16.55 3.11
CA SER A 34 -14.57 -17.51 4.07
C SER A 34 -15.63 -18.39 3.41
N LEU A 35 -15.52 -19.69 3.66
CA LEU A 35 -16.45 -20.73 3.24
C LEU A 35 -17.39 -21.19 4.36
N LYS A 36 -17.32 -20.54 5.54
CA LYS A 36 -17.92 -20.81 6.86
C LYS A 36 -16.84 -20.46 7.89
N GLY A 37 -17.18 -20.03 9.09
CA GLY A 37 -16.13 -19.82 10.08
C GLY A 37 -16.61 -19.35 11.44
N GLU A 38 -15.99 -19.93 12.45
CA GLU A 38 -15.85 -19.29 13.75
C GLU A 38 -15.16 -17.94 13.58
N PHE A 39 -15.56 -16.95 14.37
CA PHE A 39 -14.93 -15.63 14.38
C PHE A 39 -14.29 -15.39 15.74
N LEU A 40 -13.28 -14.53 15.78
CA LEU A 40 -12.74 -14.07 17.05
C LEU A 40 -13.82 -13.23 17.76
N LYS A 41 -14.27 -13.72 18.92
CA LYS A 41 -15.24 -13.00 19.74
C LYS A 41 -14.56 -11.77 20.33
N ILE A 42 -15.29 -10.65 20.35
CA ILE A 42 -14.83 -9.39 20.91
C ILE A 42 -14.73 -9.55 22.43
N GLU A 43 -13.52 -9.44 22.96
CA GLU A 43 -13.24 -9.37 24.39
C GLU A 43 -12.20 -8.29 24.65
N ASP A 44 -12.32 -7.60 25.79
CA ASP A 44 -11.44 -6.49 26.14
C ASP A 44 -10.06 -6.96 26.64
N SER A 45 -9.38 -7.81 25.86
CA SER A 45 -8.04 -8.33 26.18
C SER A 45 -6.94 -7.49 25.50
N SER A 46 -5.72 -7.49 26.06
CA SER A 46 -4.56 -6.84 25.44
C SER A 46 -4.24 -7.43 24.06
N LEU A 47 -4.44 -8.74 23.89
CA LEU A 47 -4.28 -9.42 22.62
C LEU A 47 -5.27 -8.90 21.57
N TYR A 48 -6.56 -8.80 21.93
CA TYR A 48 -7.58 -8.27 21.03
C TYR A 48 -7.31 -6.80 20.69
N LYS A 49 -7.02 -5.94 21.68
CA LYS A 49 -6.68 -4.52 21.47
C LYS A 49 -5.52 -4.33 20.49
N LEU A 50 -4.49 -5.17 20.60
CA LEU A 50 -3.35 -5.14 19.69
C LEU A 50 -3.79 -5.47 18.25
N VAL A 51 -4.46 -6.61 18.07
CA VAL A 51 -4.84 -7.12 16.75
C VAL A 51 -5.90 -6.24 16.08
N SER A 52 -6.90 -5.79 16.84
CA SER A 52 -7.92 -4.85 16.37
C SER A 52 -7.33 -3.47 16.06
N GLY A 53 -6.42 -2.97 16.90
CA GLY A 53 -5.76 -1.67 16.67
C GLY A 53 -4.90 -1.67 15.41
N ILE A 54 -4.24 -2.79 15.10
CA ILE A 54 -3.51 -2.97 13.84
C ILE A 54 -4.48 -2.93 12.66
N ALA A 55 -5.59 -3.65 12.73
CA ALA A 55 -6.60 -3.63 11.68
C ALA A 55 -7.22 -2.25 11.49
N GLU A 56 -7.53 -1.53 12.57
CA GLU A 56 -8.06 -0.17 12.57
C GLU A 56 -7.08 0.84 11.95
N ALA A 57 -5.80 0.75 12.31
CA ALA A 57 -4.76 1.62 11.77
C ALA A 57 -4.46 1.37 10.29
N SER A 58 -4.84 0.21 9.73
CA SER A 58 -4.41 -0.21 8.40
C SER A 58 -5.55 -0.51 7.41
N LEU A 59 -6.47 -1.42 7.74
CA LEU A 59 -7.45 -1.97 6.79
C LEU A 59 -8.89 -1.52 7.04
N LYS A 60 -9.27 -1.25 8.29
CA LYS A 60 -10.67 -0.97 8.66
C LYS A 60 -11.22 0.21 7.88
N ILE A 61 -12.38 0.02 7.26
CA ILE A 61 -13.09 1.10 6.59
C ILE A 61 -13.59 2.06 7.67
N ASN A 62 -13.15 3.32 7.58
CA ASN A 62 -13.49 4.37 8.54
C ASN A 62 -14.34 5.48 7.93
N ARG A 63 -14.53 5.47 6.61
CA ARG A 63 -15.27 6.51 5.90
C ARG A 63 -15.89 5.97 4.61
N TYR A 64 -17.15 6.34 4.39
CA TYR A 64 -17.90 6.00 3.17
C TYR A 64 -18.21 7.26 2.37
N GLU A 65 -17.75 7.35 1.13
CA GLU A 65 -18.05 8.45 0.20
C GLU A 65 -19.03 7.98 -0.87
N ILE A 66 -20.34 7.98 -0.58
CA ILE A 66 -21.39 7.41 -1.45
C ILE A 66 -21.40 8.05 -2.85
N LEU A 67 -21.07 9.34 -2.94
CA LEU A 67 -21.02 10.11 -4.19
C LEU A 67 -19.70 9.97 -4.95
N SER A 68 -18.71 9.28 -4.38
CA SER A 68 -17.46 8.97 -5.06
C SER A 68 -17.61 7.68 -5.88
N ARG A 69 -16.86 7.59 -6.98
CA ARG A 69 -16.68 6.31 -7.70
C ARG A 69 -15.95 5.27 -6.84
N TYR A 70 -15.28 5.72 -5.78
CA TYR A 70 -14.50 4.91 -4.85
C TYR A 70 -15.02 5.15 -3.44
N GLN A 71 -15.87 4.25 -2.95
CA GLN A 71 -16.73 4.55 -1.80
C GLN A 71 -16.10 4.19 -0.44
N ASP A 72 -15.36 3.10 -0.35
CA ASP A 72 -14.97 2.49 0.93
C ASP A 72 -13.56 2.89 1.41
N HIS A 73 -13.39 3.97 2.16
CA HIS A 73 -12.07 4.45 2.54
C HIS A 73 -11.57 3.89 3.88
N ASN A 74 -10.29 3.51 3.92
CA ASN A 74 -9.54 3.18 5.13
C ASN A 74 -8.29 4.08 5.26
N ASN A 75 -7.44 3.78 6.24
CA ASN A 75 -6.23 4.55 6.52
C ASN A 75 -5.07 4.30 5.54
N SER A 76 -5.19 3.32 4.65
CA SER A 76 -4.18 2.92 3.65
C SER A 76 -4.67 3.24 2.23
N PRO A 77 -4.04 4.16 1.49
CA PRO A 77 -4.42 4.44 0.11
C PRO A 77 -4.39 3.17 -0.72
N SER A 78 -5.40 3.03 -1.56
CA SER A 78 -5.48 1.90 -2.47
C SER A 78 -5.86 2.37 -3.86
N THR A 79 -5.22 1.75 -4.84
CA THR A 79 -5.54 1.91 -6.25
C THR A 79 -7.02 1.64 -6.51
N ARG A 80 -7.76 2.68 -6.92
CA ARG A 80 -9.22 2.63 -7.15
C ARG A 80 -10.02 2.10 -5.96
N ASN A 81 -9.45 2.17 -4.76
CA ASN A 81 -10.09 1.66 -3.55
C ASN A 81 -10.44 0.16 -3.61
N MET A 82 -9.59 -0.61 -4.30
CA MET A 82 -9.76 -2.06 -4.49
C MET A 82 -9.17 -2.87 -3.33
N HIS A 83 -8.36 -2.23 -2.49
CA HIS A 83 -7.73 -2.77 -1.28
C HIS A 83 -7.05 -4.11 -1.55
N SER A 84 -6.13 -4.16 -2.51
CA SER A 84 -5.51 -5.44 -2.92
C SER A 84 -4.74 -6.10 -1.79
N CYS A 85 -4.12 -5.32 -0.90
CA CYS A 85 -3.40 -5.84 0.25
C CYS A 85 -4.36 -6.10 1.41
N GLN A 86 -4.29 -7.31 1.96
CA GLN A 86 -5.10 -7.84 3.03
C GLN A 86 -4.21 -8.49 4.11
N LEU A 87 -4.77 -8.74 5.30
CA LEU A 87 -4.01 -9.25 6.45
C LEU A 87 -4.51 -10.61 6.93
N ILE A 88 -3.54 -11.50 7.14
CA ILE A 88 -3.69 -12.74 7.90
C ILE A 88 -2.95 -12.59 9.23
N PHE A 89 -3.57 -13.07 10.30
CA PHE A 89 -2.97 -13.13 11.64
C PHE A 89 -2.80 -14.59 12.04
N ILE A 90 -1.60 -14.98 12.47
CA ILE A 90 -1.34 -16.29 13.05
C ILE A 90 -1.08 -16.10 14.54
N ILE A 91 -1.97 -16.67 15.36
CA ILE A 91 -1.99 -16.51 16.81
C ILE A 91 -2.34 -17.86 17.42
N ASP A 92 -1.57 -18.33 18.41
CA ASP A 92 -1.78 -19.64 19.05
C ASP A 92 -1.91 -20.80 18.07
N SER A 93 -1.12 -20.75 17.00
CA SER A 93 -1.19 -21.70 15.89
C SER A 93 -2.53 -21.74 15.16
N LYS A 94 -3.36 -20.70 15.25
CA LYS A 94 -4.59 -20.53 14.46
C LYS A 94 -4.40 -19.43 13.43
N ILE A 95 -5.03 -19.57 12.27
CA ILE A 95 -4.92 -18.63 11.15
C ILE A 95 -6.22 -17.85 11.03
N PHE A 96 -6.15 -16.54 11.19
CA PHE A 96 -7.27 -15.61 11.10
C PHE A 96 -7.11 -14.68 9.91
N PHE A 97 -8.21 -14.33 9.27
CA PHE A 97 -8.29 -13.29 8.24
C PHE A 97 -9.15 -12.14 8.74
N TYR A 98 -8.68 -10.92 8.58
CA TYR A 98 -9.51 -9.75 8.89
C TYR A 98 -10.35 -9.36 7.68
N ASP A 99 -11.67 -9.55 7.79
CA ASP A 99 -12.63 -9.10 6.80
C ASP A 99 -13.00 -7.64 7.09
N MET A 100 -12.52 -6.73 6.24
CA MET A 100 -12.73 -5.29 6.41
C MET A 100 -14.18 -4.83 6.19
N TYR A 101 -15.02 -5.62 5.52
CA TYR A 101 -16.43 -5.28 5.27
C TYR A 101 -17.34 -5.78 6.39
N GLU A 102 -16.99 -6.91 6.99
CA GLU A 102 -17.67 -7.45 8.17
C GLU A 102 -17.11 -6.89 9.49
N ASP A 103 -15.96 -6.21 9.43
CA ASP A 103 -15.17 -5.72 10.58
C ASP A 103 -14.90 -6.83 11.61
N LYS A 104 -14.48 -8.00 11.12
CA LYS A 104 -14.31 -9.22 11.93
C LYS A 104 -13.08 -10.02 11.55
N PHE A 105 -12.50 -10.69 12.54
CA PHE A 105 -11.48 -11.71 12.34
C PHE A 105 -12.14 -13.07 12.16
N ILE A 106 -12.00 -13.64 10.98
CA ILE A 106 -12.56 -14.93 10.60
C ILE A 106 -11.47 -16.00 10.76
N LEU A 107 -11.78 -17.09 11.46
CA LEU A 107 -10.88 -18.25 11.51
C LEU A 107 -10.87 -18.95 10.16
N LEU A 108 -9.70 -19.01 9.51
CA LEU A 108 -9.49 -19.73 8.26
C LEU A 108 -8.99 -21.16 8.50
N SER A 109 -8.20 -21.37 9.55
CA SER A 109 -7.68 -22.69 9.92
C SER A 109 -7.36 -22.75 11.41
N SER A 110 -7.75 -23.85 12.06
CA SER A 110 -7.44 -24.14 13.46
C SER A 110 -6.01 -24.65 13.67
N GLU A 111 -5.24 -24.90 12.60
CA GLU A 111 -3.90 -25.46 12.66
C GLU A 111 -2.90 -24.74 11.73
N SER A 112 -1.94 -24.02 12.32
CA SER A 112 -0.76 -23.53 11.62
C SER A 112 0.31 -24.62 11.52
N GLN A 113 1.36 -24.41 10.72
CA GLN A 113 2.53 -25.29 10.77
C GLN A 113 3.29 -25.12 12.10
N SER A 114 4.11 -26.11 12.47
CA SER A 114 4.97 -26.11 13.66
C SER A 114 6.04 -25.02 13.66
N THR A 115 6.25 -24.35 12.52
CA THR A 115 7.20 -23.25 12.35
C THR A 115 6.77 -21.96 13.06
N PHE A 116 5.48 -21.79 13.39
CA PHE A 116 4.99 -20.60 14.08
C PHE A 116 4.96 -20.81 15.59
N LEU A 117 5.69 -19.98 16.32
CA LEU A 117 5.77 -20.06 17.78
C LEU A 117 4.48 -19.55 18.44
N LYS A 118 3.94 -20.30 19.41
CA LYS A 118 2.76 -19.90 20.18
C LYS A 118 2.98 -18.66 21.05
N SER A 119 4.22 -18.35 21.39
CA SER A 119 4.59 -17.13 22.13
C SER A 119 4.61 -15.87 21.25
N LYS A 120 4.32 -15.99 19.94
CA LYS A 120 4.39 -14.92 18.97
C LYS A 120 3.06 -14.70 18.28
N ILE A 121 2.93 -13.51 17.68
CA ILE A 121 1.90 -13.19 16.70
C ILE A 121 2.62 -12.95 15.38
N TYR A 122 2.15 -13.58 14.30
CA TYR A 122 2.63 -13.29 12.95
C TYR A 122 1.53 -12.58 12.17
N ILE A 123 1.89 -11.48 11.51
CA ILE A 123 1.01 -10.70 10.67
C ILE A 123 1.55 -10.80 9.26
N ILE A 124 0.76 -11.39 8.37
CA ILE A 124 1.13 -11.65 6.99
C ILE A 124 0.28 -10.74 6.11
N GLY A 125 0.94 -9.80 5.44
CA GLY A 125 0.35 -9.04 4.36
C GLY A 125 0.38 -9.87 3.09
N PHE A 126 -0.75 -9.99 2.40
CA PHE A 126 -0.84 -10.61 1.08
C PHE A 126 -1.64 -9.74 0.13
N SER A 127 -1.36 -9.86 -1.16
CA SER A 127 -1.99 -9.05 -2.20
C SER A 127 -2.72 -9.93 -3.22
N ASP A 128 -4.02 -9.68 -3.42
CA ASP A 128 -4.82 -10.25 -4.52
C ASP A 128 -4.91 -9.23 -5.66
N ILE A 129 -4.22 -9.50 -6.77
CA ILE A 129 -4.12 -8.55 -7.88
C ILE A 129 -5.25 -8.67 -8.90
N LEU A 130 -6.13 -9.68 -8.79
CA LEU A 130 -7.13 -10.00 -9.81
C LEU A 130 -8.10 -8.83 -10.07
N ASN A 131 -8.50 -8.10 -9.03
CA ASN A 131 -9.43 -6.98 -9.21
C ASN A 131 -8.76 -5.76 -9.86
N ILE A 132 -7.47 -5.55 -9.56
CA ILE A 132 -6.69 -4.45 -10.12
C ILE A 132 -6.31 -4.77 -11.59
N SER A 133 -6.00 -6.03 -11.91
CA SER A 133 -5.60 -6.46 -13.26
C SER A 133 -6.65 -6.17 -14.32
N ARG A 134 -7.94 -6.11 -13.94
CA ARG A 134 -9.04 -5.69 -14.83
C ARG A 134 -8.83 -4.30 -15.45
N TYR A 135 -8.23 -3.39 -14.68
CA TYR A 135 -8.05 -1.99 -15.08
C TYR A 135 -6.63 -1.68 -15.54
N TYR A 136 -5.64 -2.45 -15.06
CA TYR A 136 -4.23 -2.15 -15.22
C TYR A 136 -3.42 -3.28 -15.87
N GLY A 137 -4.06 -4.41 -16.22
CA GLY A 137 -3.37 -5.59 -16.73
C GLY A 137 -2.24 -6.04 -15.81
N GLU A 138 -1.08 -6.31 -16.38
CA GLU A 138 0.13 -6.70 -15.63
C GLU A 138 0.70 -5.59 -14.74
N PHE A 139 0.39 -4.31 -14.98
CA PHE A 139 0.80 -3.20 -14.10
C PHE A 139 0.11 -3.26 -12.72
N SER A 140 -0.91 -4.11 -12.57
CA SER A 140 -1.54 -4.39 -11.28
C SER A 140 -0.57 -4.91 -10.22
N LEU A 141 0.46 -5.68 -10.60
CA LEU A 141 1.47 -6.15 -9.66
C LEU A 141 2.23 -4.96 -9.04
N TYR A 142 2.70 -4.02 -9.87
CA TYR A 142 3.36 -2.79 -9.43
C TYR A 142 2.50 -1.94 -8.47
N LEU A 143 1.22 -1.77 -8.78
CA LEU A 143 0.27 -1.00 -7.97
C LEU A 143 -0.10 -1.72 -6.67
N SER A 144 -0.20 -3.04 -6.69
CA SER A 144 -0.48 -3.81 -5.46
C SER A 144 0.67 -3.75 -4.45
N MET A 145 1.93 -3.66 -4.92
CA MET A 145 3.09 -3.48 -4.04
C MET A 145 3.07 -2.11 -3.37
N LEU A 146 2.53 -1.10 -4.05
CA LEU A 146 2.30 0.21 -3.47
C LEU A 146 1.26 0.17 -2.35
N ASP A 147 0.10 -0.42 -2.65
CA ASP A 147 -0.99 -0.63 -1.68
C ASP A 147 -0.47 -1.41 -0.45
N ALA A 148 0.35 -2.45 -0.65
CA ALA A 148 0.97 -3.20 0.43
C ALA A 148 1.96 -2.38 1.26
N GLY A 149 2.73 -1.49 0.62
CA GLY A 149 3.65 -0.59 1.31
C GLY A 149 2.91 0.41 2.19
N HIS A 150 1.75 0.89 1.75
CA HIS A 150 0.87 1.74 2.56
C HIS A 150 0.35 1.02 3.80
N VAL A 151 -0.14 -0.21 3.64
CA VAL A 151 -0.60 -1.05 4.76
C VAL A 151 0.55 -1.29 5.74
N LEU A 152 1.72 -1.72 5.27
CA LEU A 152 2.88 -1.98 6.12
C LEU A 152 3.36 -0.74 6.87
N GLY A 153 3.42 0.41 6.19
CA GLY A 153 3.82 1.69 6.78
C GLY A 153 2.89 2.08 7.94
N ASN A 154 1.58 1.86 7.79
CA ASN A 154 0.60 2.08 8.86
C ASN A 154 0.79 1.14 10.04
N ILE A 155 1.00 -0.16 9.79
CA ILE A 155 1.26 -1.15 10.84
C ILE A 155 2.48 -0.74 11.65
N LYS A 156 3.60 -0.39 10.98
CA LYS A 156 4.83 0.02 11.66
C LYS A 156 4.68 1.34 12.43
N ASN A 157 3.97 2.31 11.86
CA ASN A 157 3.64 3.55 12.57
C ASN A 157 2.82 3.27 13.83
N PHE A 158 1.79 2.40 13.74
CA PHE A 158 0.98 1.99 14.88
C PHE A 158 1.82 1.28 15.96
N LEU A 159 2.69 0.34 15.58
CA LEU A 159 3.54 -0.38 16.53
C LEU A 159 4.52 0.57 17.24
N SER A 160 5.15 1.48 16.48
CA SER A 160 6.04 2.51 17.02
C SER A 160 5.31 3.50 17.93
N PHE A 161 4.07 3.90 17.57
CA PHE A 161 3.21 4.76 18.39
C PHE A 161 2.87 4.11 19.73
N ASN A 162 2.56 2.81 19.72
CA ASN A 162 2.26 2.03 20.91
C ASN A 162 3.51 1.48 21.63
N LYS A 163 4.71 1.93 21.26
CA LYS A 163 5.99 1.55 21.88
C LYS A 163 6.26 0.04 21.87
N LEU A 164 5.82 -0.65 20.82
CA LEU A 164 6.04 -2.07 20.60
C LEU A 164 7.24 -2.28 19.68
N SER A 165 8.14 -3.22 20.04
CA SER A 165 9.20 -3.71 19.14
C SER A 165 8.69 -4.85 18.28
N TRP A 166 9.23 -5.00 17.07
CA TRP A 166 8.82 -6.06 16.15
C TRP A 166 9.99 -6.56 15.31
N GLN A 167 9.82 -7.75 14.74
CA GLN A 167 10.69 -8.27 13.69
C GLN A 167 9.96 -8.26 12.36
N GLN A 168 10.67 -7.91 11.29
CA GLN A 168 10.18 -8.12 9.94
C GLN A 168 11.00 -9.21 9.29
N HIS A 169 10.33 -10.20 8.71
CA HIS A 169 10.98 -11.21 7.89
C HIS A 169 11.25 -10.61 6.51
N LEU A 170 12.51 -10.60 6.09
CA LEU A 170 12.98 -10.09 4.80
C LEU A 170 12.82 -11.14 3.69
N SER A 171 12.73 -12.42 4.07
CA SER A 171 12.43 -13.56 3.21
C SER A 171 11.44 -14.47 3.95
N PHE A 172 10.45 -14.98 3.22
CA PHE A 172 9.46 -15.90 3.77
C PHE A 172 8.88 -16.79 2.68
N ASN A 173 8.70 -18.07 2.98
CA ASN A 173 7.98 -18.99 2.10
C ASN A 173 6.48 -18.92 2.40
N TYR A 174 5.75 -18.12 1.63
CA TYR A 174 4.32 -17.90 1.84
C TYR A 174 3.47 -19.12 1.49
N SER A 175 3.97 -20.03 0.66
CA SER A 175 3.28 -21.27 0.30
C SER A 175 2.96 -22.14 1.53
N VAL A 176 3.74 -22.04 2.61
CA VAL A 176 3.46 -22.68 3.92
C VAL A 176 2.10 -22.27 4.50
N VAL A 177 1.69 -21.03 4.28
CA VAL A 177 0.43 -20.48 4.77
C VAL A 177 -0.65 -20.63 3.71
N PHE A 178 -0.38 -20.18 2.49
CA PHE A 178 -1.40 -20.15 1.45
C PHE A 178 -1.93 -21.56 1.13
N ASN A 179 -1.09 -22.59 1.02
CA ASN A 179 -1.55 -23.97 0.78
C ASN A 179 -2.59 -24.48 1.80
N LYS A 180 -2.68 -23.89 3.00
CA LYS A 180 -3.66 -24.27 4.04
C LYS A 180 -4.99 -23.54 3.96
N ILE A 181 -5.01 -22.32 3.45
CA ILE A 181 -6.17 -21.40 3.60
C ILE A 181 -6.65 -20.78 2.29
N LEU A 182 -5.82 -20.81 1.26
CA LEU A 182 -6.08 -20.25 -0.05
C LEU A 182 -5.57 -21.29 -1.04
N ASN A 183 -6.44 -22.06 -1.70
CA ASN A 183 -5.99 -22.81 -2.88
C ASN A 183 -5.24 -21.83 -3.79
N ILE A 184 -3.90 -21.94 -3.85
CA ILE A 184 -3.02 -20.87 -4.34
C ILE A 184 -3.47 -20.51 -5.74
N ASP A 185 -3.98 -19.30 -5.87
CA ASP A 185 -4.39 -18.74 -7.13
C ASP A 185 -3.21 -17.96 -7.70
N ASP A 186 -3.05 -18.00 -9.01
CA ASP A 186 -1.94 -17.41 -9.76
C ASP A 186 -1.92 -15.86 -9.72
N CYS A 187 -2.83 -15.26 -8.95
CA CYS A 187 -3.00 -13.83 -8.72
C CYS A 187 -2.81 -13.39 -7.27
N VAL A 188 -2.36 -14.27 -6.36
CA VAL A 188 -2.12 -13.94 -4.95
C VAL A 188 -0.64 -14.09 -4.60
N TYR A 189 -0.04 -13.06 -4.01
CA TYR A 189 1.34 -13.14 -3.48
C TYR A 189 1.47 -12.60 -2.06
N GLY A 190 2.44 -13.13 -1.32
CA GLY A 190 2.82 -12.63 -0.01
C GLY A 190 3.65 -11.36 -0.11
N SER A 191 3.21 -10.30 0.57
CA SER A 191 3.81 -8.97 0.48
C SER A 191 4.79 -8.69 1.63
N PHE A 192 4.47 -9.09 2.86
CA PHE A 192 5.35 -8.94 4.03
C PHE A 192 4.94 -9.86 5.18
N VAL A 193 5.87 -10.09 6.12
CA VAL A 193 5.60 -10.73 7.40
C VAL A 193 6.19 -9.93 8.55
N ILE A 194 5.37 -9.64 9.55
CA ILE A 194 5.75 -9.02 10.82
C ILE A 194 5.55 -10.02 11.95
N GLU A 195 6.51 -10.10 12.85
CA GLU A 195 6.47 -10.92 14.05
C GLU A 195 6.51 -10.03 15.30
N LEU A 196 5.63 -10.35 16.27
CA LEU A 196 5.46 -9.63 17.52
C LEU A 196 5.47 -10.60 18.70
N GLU A 197 5.87 -10.12 19.88
CA GLU A 197 5.55 -10.84 21.12
C GLU A 197 4.05 -10.93 21.31
N ARG A 198 3.57 -12.08 21.76
CA ARG A 198 2.17 -12.28 22.07
C ARG A 198 1.84 -11.69 23.46
N PRO A 199 0.94 -10.71 23.58
CA PRO A 199 0.46 -10.24 24.87
C PRO A 199 -0.36 -11.31 25.61
N ASN A 200 -0.60 -11.10 26.90
CA ASN A 200 -1.55 -11.91 27.66
C ASN A 200 -2.98 -11.78 27.11
N GLY A 201 -3.79 -12.81 27.33
CA GLY A 201 -5.19 -12.88 26.88
C GLY A 201 -5.49 -14.18 26.14
N GLU A 202 -6.75 -14.58 26.14
CA GLU A 202 -7.25 -15.76 25.43
C GLU A 202 -7.91 -15.38 24.10
N LEU A 203 -7.88 -16.31 23.15
CA LEU A 203 -8.63 -16.21 21.90
C LEU A 203 -9.95 -16.95 22.07
N ASN A 204 -11.01 -16.22 22.39
CA ASN A 204 -12.35 -16.78 22.46
C ASN A 204 -13.01 -16.75 21.07
N LEU A 205 -13.51 -17.91 20.64
CA LEU A 205 -14.13 -18.08 19.32
C LEU A 205 -15.66 -18.06 19.47
N GLY A 206 -16.34 -17.28 18.64
CA GLY A 206 -17.79 -17.30 18.49
C GLY A 206 -18.20 -18.15 17.29
N HIS A 207 -19.36 -18.80 17.35
CA HIS A 207 -19.93 -19.55 16.23
C HIS A 207 -20.96 -18.73 15.44
N PHE A 208 -21.08 -18.99 14.13
CA PHE A 208 -22.13 -18.43 13.28
C PHE A 208 -23.03 -19.56 12.75
N GLU A 209 -24.34 -19.49 12.99
CA GLU A 209 -25.30 -20.55 12.58
C GLU A 209 -25.66 -20.53 11.09
N ARG A 210 -25.23 -19.53 10.31
CA ARG A 210 -25.61 -19.38 8.89
C ARG A 210 -24.42 -19.11 7.97
N GLY A 211 -23.79 -20.17 7.46
CA GLY A 211 -22.79 -20.04 6.41
C GLY A 211 -23.28 -20.68 5.10
N ILE A 212 -23.90 -19.89 4.23
CA ILE A 212 -24.04 -20.26 2.81
C ILE A 212 -22.61 -20.33 2.25
N GLU A 213 -22.23 -21.46 1.66
CA GLU A 213 -20.98 -21.62 0.93
C GLU A 213 -20.89 -20.53 -0.15
N ARG A 214 -19.89 -19.66 -0.04
CA ARG A 214 -19.56 -18.69 -1.10
C ARG A 214 -18.15 -18.97 -1.60
N LYS A 215 -18.04 -19.55 -2.79
CA LYS A 215 -16.77 -19.67 -3.51
C LYS A 215 -16.27 -18.26 -3.87
N ARG A 216 -14.93 -18.09 -3.92
CA ARG A 216 -14.21 -16.85 -4.29
C ARG A 216 -14.77 -16.16 -5.54
N ILE A 217 -15.30 -16.96 -6.44
CA ILE A 217 -16.02 -16.58 -7.65
C ILE A 217 -17.29 -17.44 -7.61
N ALA A 218 -18.48 -16.84 -7.71
CA ALA A 218 -19.66 -17.62 -8.05
C ALA A 218 -19.30 -18.41 -9.31
N GLU A 219 -19.42 -19.75 -9.28
CA GLU A 219 -19.00 -20.68 -10.35
C GLU A 219 -19.52 -20.31 -11.75
N THR A 220 -20.41 -19.33 -11.84
CA THR A 220 -21.14 -18.96 -13.02
C THR A 220 -20.36 -18.15 -14.06
N LYS A 221 -19.17 -17.57 -13.77
CA LYS A 221 -18.33 -16.96 -14.82
C LYS A 221 -16.81 -17.00 -14.51
N PHE A 222 -16.09 -17.93 -15.13
CA PHE A 222 -14.63 -17.86 -15.25
C PHE A 222 -14.28 -16.73 -16.22
N PHE A 223 -13.89 -15.56 -15.70
CA PHE A 223 -13.31 -14.50 -16.51
C PHE A 223 -11.84 -14.83 -16.82
N ASN A 224 -11.62 -15.80 -17.71
CA ASN A 224 -10.28 -16.16 -18.19
C ASN A 224 -9.50 -14.95 -18.72
N GLU A 225 -10.21 -13.91 -19.17
CA GLU A 225 -9.67 -12.63 -19.65
C GLU A 225 -8.96 -11.80 -18.56
N ILE A 226 -9.22 -12.06 -17.27
CA ILE A 226 -8.64 -11.32 -16.14
C ILE A 226 -7.44 -12.07 -15.53
N LYS A 227 -7.19 -13.32 -15.97
CA LYS A 227 -6.08 -14.12 -15.46
C LYS A 227 -4.75 -13.41 -15.64
N CYS A 228 -3.87 -13.60 -14.68
CA CYS A 228 -2.49 -13.17 -14.80
C CYS A 228 -1.86 -13.77 -16.06
N SER A 229 -1.02 -13.00 -16.73
CA SER A 229 -0.18 -13.58 -17.78
C SER A 229 0.79 -14.57 -17.16
N LYS A 230 1.29 -15.51 -17.97
CA LYS A 230 2.32 -16.46 -17.55
C LYS A 230 3.52 -15.77 -16.91
N HIS A 231 3.91 -14.61 -17.45
CA HIS A 231 5.00 -13.80 -16.93
C HIS A 231 4.75 -13.32 -15.49
N ILE A 232 3.56 -12.81 -15.19
CA ILE A 232 3.17 -12.40 -13.83
C ILE A 232 3.06 -13.60 -12.90
N THR A 233 2.47 -14.70 -13.36
CA THR A 233 2.33 -15.93 -12.57
C THR A 233 3.69 -16.49 -12.14
N GLU A 234 4.69 -16.44 -13.01
CA GLU A 234 6.06 -16.86 -12.69
C GLU A 234 6.69 -15.96 -11.61
N ILE A 235 6.49 -14.64 -11.68
CA ILE A 235 6.96 -13.70 -10.65
C ILE A 235 6.26 -13.96 -9.31
N ILE A 236 4.93 -14.11 -9.32
CA ILE A 236 4.14 -14.41 -8.11
C ILE A 236 4.58 -15.72 -7.47
N SER A 237 4.80 -16.76 -8.28
CA SER A 237 5.30 -18.04 -7.81
C SER A 237 6.69 -17.92 -7.19
N SER A 238 7.59 -17.14 -7.80
CA SER A 238 8.92 -16.84 -7.25
C SER A 238 8.85 -16.15 -5.89
N ILE A 239 7.97 -15.15 -5.74
CA ILE A 239 7.75 -14.44 -4.47
C ILE A 239 7.22 -15.39 -3.39
N ASN A 240 6.22 -16.21 -3.72
CA ASN A 240 5.58 -17.10 -2.75
C ASN A 240 6.47 -18.25 -2.29
N ASN A 241 7.30 -18.77 -3.20
CA ASN A 241 8.26 -19.84 -2.91
C ASN A 241 9.62 -19.30 -2.43
N GLY A 242 9.62 -18.12 -1.80
CA GLY A 242 10.83 -17.47 -1.28
C GLY A 242 11.68 -18.38 -0.38
N ALA A 243 12.93 -17.95 -0.15
CA ALA A 243 13.92 -18.73 0.59
C ALA A 243 13.40 -19.20 1.96
N THR A 244 13.75 -20.43 2.34
CA THR A 244 13.45 -21.03 3.64
C THR A 244 14.28 -20.45 4.78
N ASP A 245 15.38 -19.76 4.45
CA ASP A 245 16.24 -19.12 5.43
C ASP A 245 15.57 -17.82 5.90
N PHE A 246 15.21 -17.79 7.19
CA PHE A 246 14.57 -16.64 7.83
C PHE A 246 15.61 -15.55 8.10
N GLN A 247 15.73 -14.59 7.18
CA GLN A 247 16.42 -13.35 7.49
C GLN A 247 15.42 -12.38 8.11
N CYS A 248 15.63 -12.05 9.39
CA CYS A 248 14.80 -11.09 10.10
C CYS A 248 15.56 -9.80 10.35
N LYS A 249 14.84 -8.68 10.36
CA LYS A 249 15.34 -7.38 10.84
C LYS A 249 14.52 -6.95 12.04
N GLN A 250 15.20 -6.70 13.15
CA GLN A 250 14.60 -6.15 14.36
C GLN A 250 14.37 -4.65 14.21
N TYR A 251 13.22 -4.19 14.67
CA TYR A 251 12.86 -2.78 14.75
C TYR A 251 12.48 -2.40 16.18
N TYR A 252 12.73 -1.14 16.48
CA TYR A 252 12.42 -0.51 17.76
C TYR A 252 11.56 0.73 17.53
N PRO A 253 10.68 1.07 18.49
CA PRO A 253 9.91 2.31 18.45
C PRO A 253 10.80 3.55 18.28
N ILE A 254 10.31 4.55 17.57
CA ILE A 254 10.97 5.84 17.39
C ILE A 254 10.08 6.99 17.89
N ASP A 255 10.70 8.09 18.30
CA ASP A 255 10.02 9.31 18.73
C ASP A 255 9.75 10.26 17.54
N CYS A 256 8.98 9.79 16.56
CA CYS A 256 8.49 10.64 15.45
C CYS A 256 7.15 10.19 14.86
N ASN A 257 6.33 9.48 15.62
CA ASN A 257 5.12 8.86 15.10
C ASN A 257 4.15 9.88 14.51
N PHE A 258 3.42 9.46 13.50
CA PHE A 258 2.31 10.23 12.95
C PHE A 258 1.01 9.81 13.63
N HIS A 259 0.17 10.78 13.97
CA HIS A 259 -1.16 10.56 14.52
C HIS A 259 -2.08 10.00 13.44
N SER A 260 -2.47 8.73 13.59
CA SER A 260 -3.41 8.05 12.68
C SER A 260 -4.87 8.46 12.87
N SER A 261 -5.18 9.26 13.89
CA SER A 261 -6.56 9.66 14.24
C SER A 261 -7.15 10.74 13.35
N VAL A 262 -6.35 11.38 12.50
CA VAL A 262 -6.85 12.41 11.58
C VAL A 262 -7.40 11.74 10.33
N ASN A 263 -8.72 11.87 10.12
CA ASN A 263 -9.40 11.32 8.97
C ASN A 263 -8.75 11.79 7.67
N ARG A 264 -8.20 10.85 6.94
CA ARG A 264 -7.57 11.09 5.65
C ARG A 264 -8.61 11.38 4.57
N ASN A 265 -8.27 12.28 3.66
CA ASN A 265 -9.06 12.54 2.46
C ASN A 265 -8.36 11.96 1.23
N SER A 266 -9.10 11.22 0.40
CA SER A 266 -8.65 10.55 -0.82
C SER A 266 -8.45 11.51 -1.99
N ALA A 267 -8.88 12.76 -1.85
CA ALA A 267 -8.77 13.76 -2.89
C ALA A 267 -9.43 13.31 -4.21
N HIS A 268 -10.52 12.54 -4.14
CA HIS A 268 -11.09 11.88 -5.31
C HIS A 268 -12.49 12.40 -5.67
N ASN A 269 -12.59 13.19 -6.74
CA ASN A 269 -13.86 13.76 -7.19
C ASN A 269 -14.26 13.27 -8.60
N MET A 270 -15.57 13.29 -8.88
CA MET A 270 -16.14 12.86 -10.18
C MET A 270 -15.82 13.80 -11.35
N VAL A 271 -15.39 15.04 -11.08
CA VAL A 271 -15.28 16.12 -12.08
C VAL A 271 -13.85 16.70 -12.15
N GLY A 272 -12.82 15.91 -11.81
CA GLY A 272 -11.44 16.41 -11.74
C GLY A 272 -11.16 17.24 -10.49
N ASN A 273 -9.89 17.50 -10.20
CA ASN A 273 -9.45 18.20 -8.99
C ASN A 273 -8.68 19.48 -9.32
N PHE A 274 -8.99 20.56 -8.60
CA PHE A 274 -8.18 21.79 -8.55
C PHE A 274 -8.12 22.27 -7.08
N ASN A 275 -7.09 23.05 -6.73
CA ASN A 275 -7.03 23.74 -5.44
C ASN A 275 -7.48 25.20 -5.61
N LEU A 276 -8.58 25.62 -4.98
CA LEU A 276 -8.88 27.04 -4.76
C LEU A 276 -8.27 27.45 -3.42
N ASN A 277 -7.50 28.55 -3.40
CA ASN A 277 -6.69 29.03 -2.27
C ASN A 277 -5.52 28.11 -1.88
N SER A 278 -4.66 27.78 -2.85
CA SER A 278 -3.41 27.04 -2.65
C SER A 278 -2.53 27.65 -1.57
N ASP A 279 -2.46 28.99 -1.46
CA ASP A 279 -1.51 29.64 -0.56
C ASP A 279 -1.90 29.51 0.93
N VAL A 280 -3.16 29.76 1.32
CA VAL A 280 -3.53 29.80 2.75
C VAL A 280 -3.60 28.40 3.38
N ILE A 281 -4.01 27.37 2.62
CA ILE A 281 -4.20 26.01 3.13
C ILE A 281 -2.90 25.20 3.07
N LEU A 282 -2.13 25.30 1.97
CA LEU A 282 -0.88 24.55 1.82
C LEU A 282 0.28 25.15 2.65
N ASN A 283 0.17 26.40 3.12
CA ASN A 283 1.17 27.02 4.01
C ASN A 283 1.30 26.30 5.37
N LYS A 284 0.34 25.47 5.78
CA LYS A 284 0.48 24.61 6.97
C LYS A 284 1.41 23.42 6.75
N PHE A 285 1.72 23.08 5.50
CA PHE A 285 2.65 22.01 5.18
C PHE A 285 4.08 22.53 5.13
N GLU A 286 4.77 22.45 6.26
CA GLU A 286 6.18 22.81 6.33
C GLU A 286 7.07 21.70 5.77
N VAL A 287 7.79 22.00 4.68
CA VAL A 287 8.71 21.07 4.00
C VAL A 287 9.82 20.59 4.93
N ALA A 288 10.49 21.50 5.64
CA ALA A 288 11.59 21.15 6.53
C ALA A 288 11.14 20.19 7.66
N THR A 289 10.00 20.46 8.28
CA THR A 289 9.41 19.62 9.32
C THR A 289 9.00 18.25 8.76
N CYS A 290 8.42 18.21 7.56
CA CYS A 290 8.09 16.98 6.83
C CYS A 290 9.33 16.10 6.64
N LEU A 291 10.39 16.66 6.05
CA LEU A 291 11.65 15.95 5.78
C LEU A 291 12.30 15.43 7.06
N SER A 292 12.32 16.24 8.12
CA SER A 292 12.87 15.84 9.43
C SER A 292 12.13 14.61 9.99
N ARG A 293 10.80 14.62 9.98
CA ARG A 293 10.00 13.49 10.47
C ARG A 293 10.11 12.26 9.58
N LEU A 294 10.11 12.43 8.26
CA LEU A 294 10.30 11.33 7.33
C LEU A 294 11.67 10.70 7.44
N ASN A 295 12.74 11.48 7.62
CA ASN A 295 14.07 10.94 7.84
C ASN A 295 14.17 10.11 9.12
N LYS A 296 13.42 10.46 10.17
CA LYS A 296 13.26 9.58 11.34
C LYS A 296 12.44 8.33 10.99
N PHE A 297 11.31 8.49 10.28
CA PHE A 297 10.45 7.39 9.84
C PHE A 297 11.16 6.36 8.93
N ARG A 298 12.17 6.78 8.15
CA ARG A 298 13.06 5.89 7.38
C ARG A 298 13.73 4.80 8.22
N ASN A 299 13.87 4.99 9.52
CA ASN A 299 14.41 3.93 10.39
C ASN A 299 13.44 2.75 10.55
N LEU A 300 12.15 2.95 10.25
CA LEU A 300 11.12 1.90 10.29
C LEU A 300 10.95 1.17 8.95
N ILE A 301 11.33 1.78 7.83
CA ILE A 301 11.05 1.19 6.51
C ILE A 301 11.88 -0.07 6.26
N SER A 302 11.34 -0.95 5.42
CA SER A 302 11.94 -2.25 5.13
C SER A 302 13.37 -2.12 4.58
N MET A 303 13.56 -1.17 3.66
CA MET A 303 14.87 -0.90 3.06
C MET A 303 15.14 0.60 2.86
N ASN A 304 16.24 1.05 3.46
CA ASN A 304 16.69 2.45 3.36
C ASN A 304 17.57 2.68 2.11
N LYS A 305 17.00 2.44 0.92
CA LYS A 305 17.65 2.69 -0.38
C LYS A 305 16.81 3.54 -1.32
N ILE A 306 15.66 4.01 -0.86
CA ILE A 306 14.77 4.90 -1.60
C ILE A 306 15.23 6.34 -1.38
N ASN A 307 15.46 7.05 -2.47
CA ASN A 307 15.68 8.49 -2.45
C ASN A 307 14.35 9.21 -2.68
N TYR A 308 14.23 10.42 -2.14
CA TYR A 308 13.08 11.26 -2.41
C TYR A 308 13.41 12.75 -2.39
N CYS A 309 12.57 13.53 -3.06
CA CYS A 309 12.60 14.98 -3.08
C CYS A 309 11.18 15.54 -3.17
N ILE A 310 11.03 16.81 -2.79
CA ILE A 310 9.80 17.58 -2.92
C ILE A 310 10.05 18.67 -3.96
N LEU A 311 9.24 18.67 -5.02
CA LEU A 311 9.21 19.67 -6.07
C LEU A 311 8.23 20.77 -5.70
N GLU A 312 8.65 22.01 -5.88
CA GLU A 312 7.84 23.24 -5.86
C GLU A 312 8.16 24.03 -7.14
N HIS A 313 7.31 24.99 -7.52
CA HIS A 313 7.44 25.66 -8.82
C HIS A 313 8.84 26.24 -9.11
N HIS A 314 9.50 26.78 -8.08
CA HIS A 314 10.79 27.46 -8.22
C HIS A 314 11.92 26.77 -7.45
N GLN A 315 11.66 25.63 -6.82
CA GLN A 315 12.67 24.94 -6.03
C GLN A 315 12.46 23.43 -5.92
N ILE A 316 13.54 22.71 -5.70
CA ILE A 316 13.54 21.28 -5.39
C ILE A 316 14.24 21.07 -4.06
N THR A 317 13.54 20.51 -3.07
CA THR A 317 14.13 20.16 -1.78
C THR A 317 14.35 18.65 -1.69
N PHE A 318 15.60 18.23 -1.54
CA PHE A 318 15.99 16.83 -1.43
C PHE A 318 15.86 16.31 0.01
N GLN A 319 15.78 14.99 0.16
CA GLN A 319 15.72 14.30 1.46
C GLN A 319 16.81 14.70 2.46
N ASN A 320 17.97 15.16 2.01
CA ASN A 320 19.09 15.59 2.86
C ASN A 320 19.00 17.08 3.26
N GLY A 321 17.92 17.77 2.87
CA GLY A 321 17.72 19.20 3.12
C GLY A 321 18.40 20.12 2.12
N VAL A 322 19.12 19.60 1.12
CA VAL A 322 19.66 20.41 0.03
C VAL A 322 18.51 20.98 -0.79
N VAL A 323 18.57 22.27 -1.08
CA VAL A 323 17.60 23.00 -1.92
C VAL A 323 18.29 23.39 -3.22
N TRP A 324 17.65 23.12 -4.35
CA TRP A 324 18.03 23.63 -5.66
C TRP A 324 17.02 24.68 -6.11
N ASP A 325 17.47 25.88 -6.42
CA ASP A 325 16.68 26.91 -7.09
C ASP A 325 16.54 26.53 -8.57
N LYS A 326 15.43 25.87 -8.92
CA LYS A 326 15.21 25.29 -10.25
C LYS A 326 13.74 25.42 -10.61
N GLU A 327 13.48 26.01 -11.77
CA GLU A 327 12.14 26.10 -12.34
C GLU A 327 11.60 24.70 -12.67
N VAL A 328 10.42 24.39 -12.17
CA VAL A 328 9.71 23.14 -12.42
C VAL A 328 8.48 23.41 -13.27
N GLU A 329 8.46 22.85 -14.47
CA GLU A 329 7.30 22.82 -15.33
C GLU A 329 6.32 21.74 -14.83
N PHE A 330 5.47 22.11 -13.86
CA PHE A 330 4.50 21.19 -13.25
C PHE A 330 3.60 20.49 -14.28
N SER A 331 3.25 21.18 -15.36
CA SER A 331 2.51 20.61 -16.50
C SER A 331 3.23 19.46 -17.21
N LYS A 332 4.54 19.24 -16.99
CA LYS A 332 5.30 18.12 -17.54
C LYS A 332 5.60 17.02 -16.52
N VAL A 333 5.21 17.19 -15.25
CA VAL A 333 5.45 16.21 -14.18
C VAL A 333 4.61 14.94 -14.40
N LEU A 334 3.34 15.09 -14.80
CA LEU A 334 2.52 13.97 -15.28
C LEU A 334 2.70 13.78 -16.79
N TYR A 335 2.33 12.60 -17.31
CA TYR A 335 2.45 12.31 -18.74
C TYR A 335 1.16 12.53 -19.54
N ASN A 336 0.00 12.04 -19.06
CA ASN A 336 -1.27 12.18 -19.81
C ASN A 336 -2.52 12.53 -18.96
N ASP A 337 -2.38 12.67 -17.63
CA ASP A 337 -3.52 12.98 -16.74
C ASP A 337 -3.81 14.49 -16.58
N HIS A 338 -3.25 15.34 -17.45
CA HIS A 338 -3.42 16.80 -17.42
C HIS A 338 -4.88 17.27 -17.57
N GLN A 339 -5.73 16.42 -18.18
CA GLN A 339 -7.15 16.72 -18.38
C GLN A 339 -8.00 16.53 -17.12
N PHE A 340 -7.48 15.79 -16.11
CA PHE A 340 -8.20 15.48 -14.87
C PHE A 340 -7.54 16.09 -13.62
N PHE A 341 -6.31 16.58 -13.77
CA PHE A 341 -5.51 17.23 -12.73
C PHE A 341 -4.88 18.51 -13.23
N ASP A 342 -5.30 19.65 -12.69
CA ASP A 342 -4.62 20.92 -12.95
C ASP A 342 -3.40 21.10 -12.04
N LEU A 343 -2.29 20.49 -12.45
CA LEU A 343 -1.00 20.56 -11.74
C LEU A 343 -0.48 21.97 -11.51
N ASN A 344 -0.91 22.96 -12.29
CA ASN A 344 -0.48 24.35 -12.10
C ASN A 344 -1.05 24.96 -10.81
N THR A 345 -2.11 24.35 -10.24
CA THR A 345 -2.69 24.76 -8.95
C THR A 345 -2.19 23.92 -7.77
N PHE A 346 -1.29 22.95 -8.01
CA PHE A 346 -0.68 22.15 -6.95
C PHE A 346 0.74 22.63 -6.71
N ASN A 347 1.03 23.00 -5.46
CA ASN A 347 2.29 23.66 -5.15
C ASN A 347 3.41 22.68 -4.79
N LYS A 348 3.10 21.40 -4.51
CA LYS A 348 4.05 20.41 -3.98
C LYS A 348 3.83 19.01 -4.55
N VAL A 349 4.88 18.44 -5.16
CA VAL A 349 4.93 17.03 -5.61
C VAL A 349 6.09 16.33 -4.93
N VAL A 350 5.87 15.15 -4.37
CA VAL A 350 6.96 14.27 -3.91
C VAL A 350 7.30 13.26 -5.00
N VAL A 351 8.59 13.03 -5.20
CA VAL A 351 9.12 12.03 -6.12
C VAL A 351 9.97 11.03 -5.34
N PHE A 352 9.70 9.73 -5.51
CA PHE A 352 10.49 8.64 -4.95
C PHE A 352 11.24 7.92 -6.06
N TYR A 353 12.55 7.74 -5.90
CA TYR A 353 13.41 7.15 -6.93
C TYR A 353 14.52 6.30 -6.34
N THR A 354 15.07 5.39 -7.14
CA THR A 354 16.12 4.44 -6.74
C THR A 354 17.09 4.14 -7.86
N GLU A 355 18.33 3.81 -7.51
CA GLU A 355 19.27 3.26 -8.49
C GLU A 355 18.95 1.79 -8.81
N ASP A 356 19.00 1.43 -10.10
CA ASP A 356 18.72 0.11 -10.68
C ASP A 356 19.51 -1.01 -10.02
N LYS A 357 20.77 -0.75 -9.65
CA LYS A 357 21.63 -1.72 -8.95
C LYS A 357 21.00 -2.24 -7.66
N ASN A 358 20.18 -1.43 -6.99
CA ASN A 358 19.48 -1.86 -5.78
C ASN A 358 18.33 -2.81 -6.09
N ILE A 359 17.58 -2.58 -7.17
CA ILE A 359 16.52 -3.48 -7.65
C ILE A 359 17.13 -4.81 -8.07
N VAL A 360 18.18 -4.79 -8.89
CA VAL A 360 18.89 -6.01 -9.33
C VAL A 360 19.40 -6.84 -8.14
N ARG A 361 19.93 -6.18 -7.12
CA ARG A 361 20.49 -6.86 -5.93
C ARG A 361 19.43 -7.37 -4.97
N LYS A 362 18.32 -6.65 -4.79
CA LYS A 362 17.35 -6.89 -3.70
C LYS A 362 16.02 -7.46 -4.16
N GLY A 363 15.72 -7.42 -5.45
CA GLY A 363 14.42 -7.78 -5.99
C GLY A 363 13.47 -6.58 -6.02
N LEU A 364 12.39 -6.75 -6.77
CA LEU A 364 11.39 -5.72 -6.99
C LEU A 364 10.58 -5.40 -5.73
N LEU A 365 10.07 -6.45 -5.07
CA LEU A 365 9.14 -6.32 -3.94
C LEU A 365 9.73 -5.49 -2.79
N PRO A 366 10.96 -5.73 -2.29
CA PRO A 366 11.50 -4.93 -1.18
C PRO A 366 11.68 -3.44 -1.52
N ILE A 367 12.01 -3.11 -2.78
CA ILE A 367 12.18 -1.72 -3.24
C ILE A 367 10.82 -1.02 -3.23
N LEU A 368 9.85 -1.57 -3.95
CA LEU A 368 8.54 -0.92 -4.14
C LEU A 368 7.75 -0.87 -2.84
N LEU A 369 7.81 -1.93 -2.03
CA LEU A 369 7.20 -1.94 -0.70
C LEU A 369 7.76 -0.80 0.17
N SER A 370 9.09 -0.62 0.18
CA SER A 370 9.73 0.45 0.97
C SER A 370 9.38 1.85 0.48
N ALA A 371 9.22 2.03 -0.84
CA ALA A 371 8.77 3.29 -1.40
C ALA A 371 7.30 3.59 -1.03
N GLY A 372 6.43 2.57 -1.01
CA GLY A 372 5.07 2.69 -0.50
C GLY A 372 5.00 3.02 1.00
N GLU A 373 5.87 2.42 1.82
CA GLU A 373 5.98 2.76 3.25
C GLU A 373 6.36 4.24 3.44
N LEU A 374 7.34 4.76 2.70
CA LEU A 374 7.72 6.17 2.77
C LEU A 374 6.61 7.09 2.29
N MET A 375 5.94 6.72 1.20
CA MET A 375 4.80 7.49 0.72
C MET A 375 3.66 7.50 1.74
N GLN A 376 3.50 6.44 2.54
CA GLN A 376 2.57 6.46 3.67
C GLN A 376 3.00 7.43 4.77
N GLY A 377 4.30 7.56 5.07
CA GLY A 377 4.78 8.60 5.98
C GLY A 377 4.38 10.01 5.51
N PHE A 378 4.53 10.29 4.21
CA PHE A 378 4.10 11.56 3.61
C PHE A 378 2.58 11.76 3.72
N CYS A 379 1.83 10.71 3.43
CA CYS A 379 0.38 10.69 3.55
C CYS A 379 -0.11 11.07 4.96
N LEU A 380 0.51 10.50 5.99
CA LEU A 380 0.15 10.72 7.38
C LEU A 380 0.50 12.15 7.81
N TYR A 381 1.67 12.65 7.43
CA TYR A 381 2.05 14.04 7.69
C TYR A 381 1.13 15.06 6.98
N ALA A 382 0.77 14.78 5.73
CA ALA A 382 -0.20 15.60 5.01
C ALA A 382 -1.54 15.66 5.77
N ALA A 383 -2.05 14.51 6.24
CA ALA A 383 -3.29 14.46 7.01
C ALA A 383 -3.21 15.28 8.31
N GLU A 384 -2.14 15.15 9.10
CA GLU A 384 -1.94 15.91 10.34
C GLU A 384 -1.91 17.43 10.11
N THR A 385 -1.40 17.88 8.96
CA THR A 385 -1.37 19.30 8.59
C THR A 385 -2.69 19.78 7.97
N GLY A 386 -3.72 18.93 7.94
CA GLY A 386 -5.03 19.24 7.37
C GLY A 386 -5.07 19.18 5.84
N ASN A 387 -4.07 18.55 5.21
CA ASN A 387 -3.97 18.38 3.77
C ASN A 387 -4.36 16.97 3.33
N ALA A 388 -4.72 16.85 2.07
CA ALA A 388 -4.85 15.55 1.41
C ALA A 388 -3.56 15.23 0.65
N PHE A 389 -3.31 13.95 0.39
CA PHE A 389 -2.17 13.52 -0.39
C PHE A 389 -2.60 12.39 -1.31
N ARG A 390 -2.22 12.51 -2.58
CA ARG A 390 -2.62 11.56 -3.62
C ARG A 390 -1.41 10.93 -4.28
N PRO A 391 -1.17 9.63 -4.08
CA PRO A 391 -0.27 8.85 -4.92
C PRO A 391 -0.71 8.92 -6.39
N MET A 392 0.25 9.12 -7.29
CA MET A 392 0.01 9.18 -8.73
C MET A 392 0.85 8.13 -9.44
N LYS A 393 0.25 7.50 -10.46
CA LYS A 393 0.84 6.38 -11.22
C LYS A 393 1.53 6.80 -12.53
N ASN A 394 1.27 8.02 -12.98
CA ASN A 394 1.47 8.44 -14.37
C ASN A 394 2.33 9.70 -14.46
N HIS A 395 3.56 9.56 -13.97
CA HIS A 395 4.58 10.60 -14.04
C HIS A 395 5.44 10.45 -15.28
N HIS A 396 5.98 11.56 -15.77
CA HIS A 396 6.81 11.60 -16.96
C HIS A 396 8.29 11.40 -16.60
N ASP A 397 8.76 10.16 -16.68
CA ASP A 397 10.09 9.75 -16.22
C ASP A 397 11.22 10.53 -16.88
N SER A 398 11.20 10.66 -18.21
CA SER A 398 12.26 11.34 -18.96
C SER A 398 12.42 12.79 -18.52
N TYR A 399 11.30 13.48 -18.27
CA TYR A 399 11.32 14.83 -17.73
C TYR A 399 11.85 14.86 -16.30
N LEU A 400 11.35 14.00 -15.41
CA LEU A 400 11.77 13.96 -14.01
C LEU A 400 13.25 13.58 -13.84
N LYS A 401 13.75 12.59 -14.59
CA LYS A 401 15.16 12.20 -14.59
C LYS A 401 16.05 13.36 -15.05
N LYS A 402 15.68 14.06 -16.13
CA LYS A 402 16.39 15.26 -16.60
C LYS A 402 16.34 16.40 -15.58
N LEU A 403 15.17 16.66 -14.98
CA LEU A 403 14.98 17.70 -13.98
C LEU A 403 15.84 17.45 -12.75
N LEU A 404 15.93 16.20 -12.30
CA LEU A 404 16.66 15.78 -11.10
C LEU A 404 18.12 15.40 -11.37
N GLU A 405 18.59 15.54 -12.61
CA GLU A 405 19.96 15.17 -13.03
C GLU A 405 20.31 13.72 -12.67
N LEU A 406 19.32 12.84 -12.79
CA LEU A 406 19.48 11.42 -12.54
C LEU A 406 20.14 10.74 -13.74
N ASN A 407 21.02 9.78 -13.46
CA ASN A 407 21.59 8.92 -14.49
C ASN A 407 20.55 7.94 -15.05
N ASP A 408 20.87 7.32 -16.18
CA ASP A 408 20.02 6.32 -16.82
C ASP A 408 19.79 5.07 -15.93
N ASP A 409 20.72 4.82 -15.00
CA ASP A 409 20.64 3.76 -13.98
C ASP A 409 19.76 4.12 -12.78
N SER A 410 18.99 5.22 -12.84
CA SER A 410 18.02 5.59 -11.81
C SER A 410 16.61 5.48 -12.34
N GLU A 411 15.70 5.08 -11.46
CA GLU A 411 14.30 4.88 -11.80
C GLU A 411 13.37 5.62 -10.84
N ILE A 412 12.38 6.29 -11.42
CA ILE A 412 11.31 6.93 -10.67
C ILE A 412 10.26 5.86 -10.36
N ASN A 413 10.08 5.58 -9.07
CA ASN A 413 9.17 4.56 -8.60
C ASN A 413 7.75 5.12 -8.50
N TYR A 414 7.55 6.01 -7.55
CA TYR A 414 6.25 6.61 -7.25
C TYR A 414 6.39 8.11 -7.16
N ILE A 415 5.30 8.79 -7.47
CA ILE A 415 5.13 10.19 -7.12
C ILE A 415 3.84 10.35 -6.33
N GLY A 416 3.72 11.47 -5.62
CA GLY A 416 2.44 11.88 -5.07
C GLY A 416 2.32 13.38 -4.99
N VAL A 417 1.09 13.85 -4.98
CA VAL A 417 0.76 15.27 -5.03
C VAL A 417 0.09 15.65 -3.73
N LEU A 418 0.54 16.76 -3.14
CA LEU A 418 -0.11 17.37 -1.98
C LEU A 418 -1.33 18.17 -2.46
N CYS A 419 -2.49 17.91 -1.87
CA CYS A 419 -3.74 18.54 -2.21
C CYS A 419 -4.31 19.28 -1.00
N SER A 420 -5.10 20.34 -1.23
CA SER A 420 -5.89 20.96 -0.17
C SER A 420 -6.96 20.01 0.37
N SER A 421 -7.46 20.24 1.59
CA SER A 421 -8.67 19.57 2.10
C SER A 421 -9.59 20.61 2.77
N PRO A 422 -10.88 20.70 2.39
CA PRO A 422 -11.59 19.85 1.42
C PRO A 422 -11.25 20.21 -0.03
N ILE A 423 -11.28 19.21 -0.93
CA ILE A 423 -11.14 19.45 -2.38
C ILE A 423 -12.48 19.83 -2.97
N GLN A 424 -12.55 20.99 -3.65
CA GLN A 424 -13.75 21.41 -4.39
C GLN A 424 -13.75 20.88 -5.83
N GLN A 425 -14.95 20.65 -6.38
CA GLN A 425 -15.16 20.06 -7.70
C GLN A 425 -15.14 21.12 -8.80
N ILE A 426 -14.60 20.80 -9.99
CA ILE A 426 -14.76 21.66 -11.18
C ILE A 426 -16.25 21.80 -11.42
N LYS A 427 -16.77 23.04 -11.35
CA LYS A 427 -18.15 23.31 -11.76
C LYS A 427 -18.24 23.05 -13.25
N MET A 428 -19.13 22.17 -13.69
CA MET A 428 -19.62 22.23 -15.06
C MET A 428 -20.39 23.55 -15.17
N THR A 429 -19.87 24.51 -15.93
CA THR A 429 -20.73 25.52 -16.52
C THR A 429 -21.64 24.79 -17.50
N THR A 430 -22.91 24.64 -17.11
CA THR A 430 -23.99 24.20 -18.01
C THR A 430 -24.20 25.20 -19.13
#